data_AF-A0A495NY51-F1
#
_entry.id   AF-A0A495NY51-F1
#
_cell.length_a   1.000
_cell.length_b   1.000
_cell.length_c   1.000
_cell.angle_alpha   90.00
_cell.angle_beta   90.00
_cell.angle_gamma   90.00
#
_symmetry.space_group_name_H-M   'P 1'
#
loop_
_entity.id
_entity.type
_entity.pdbx_description
1 polymer ?
#
loop_
_entity_poly.entity_id
_entity_poly.type
_entity_poly.pdbx_seq_one_letter_code
_entity_poly.pdbx_strand_id
1 'polypeptide(L)'
;MFHHTHPYEPFIPENATKLIVGTLPPPRFTTGALKPDDVNFCYGSRDGLLWPVLDKLFDLNLKYENTEEAILQRKRFLEKRGIGICDVVESSRRDKIDASDLGMQLVELRDIIGILRINLNINTLLFTGGNSKNGPEYFFRRHLKDLEEDIKLKVISNEVPRVHQFVLDGRLINTVSLTAPSGSANRAIGSMDLYKSIKTKNPEFNTIDFRILQYKGYF
;
A
#
# COMPACT_ATOMS: atom_id res chain seq x y z
N MET A 1 24.21 -11.08 3.30
CA MET A 1 22.87 -10.61 2.92
C MET A 1 22.86 -9.08 2.96
N PHE A 2 22.33 -8.44 1.92
CA PHE A 2 22.07 -7.00 1.89
C PHE A 2 21.02 -6.64 2.95
N HIS A 3 21.27 -5.56 3.72
CA HIS A 3 20.30 -5.00 4.65
C HIS A 3 19.40 -4.02 3.91
N HIS A 4 18.15 -4.41 3.72
CA HIS A 4 17.13 -3.64 3.01
C HIS A 4 16.25 -2.91 4.03
N THR A 5 16.59 -1.66 4.32
CA THR A 5 15.91 -0.81 5.30
C THR A 5 14.97 0.17 4.61
N HIS A 6 13.79 0.38 5.20
CA HIS A 6 12.84 1.36 4.69
C HIS A 6 13.46 2.78 4.78
N PRO A 7 13.44 3.58 3.71
CA PRO A 7 14.14 4.88 3.64
C PRO A 7 13.38 6.03 4.32
N TYR A 8 12.08 5.86 4.59
CA TYR A 8 11.19 6.93 5.07
C TYR A 8 10.47 6.55 6.35
N GLU A 9 10.26 7.52 7.23
CA GLU A 9 9.26 7.42 8.28
C GLU A 9 7.83 7.38 7.70
N PRO A 10 6.85 6.82 8.43
CA PRO A 10 5.44 6.98 8.09
C PRO A 10 5.06 8.46 7.91
N PHE A 11 4.35 8.79 6.83
CA PHE A 11 3.79 10.12 6.63
C PHE A 11 2.31 10.10 6.98
N ILE A 12 1.94 10.69 8.13
CA ILE A 12 0.57 10.66 8.66
C ILE A 12 0.15 12.07 9.06
N PRO A 13 -0.70 12.74 8.25
CA PRO A 13 -1.30 14.02 8.62
C PRO A 13 -2.18 13.91 9.88
N GLU A 14 -2.28 14.97 10.69
CA GLU A 14 -3.08 14.97 11.93
C GLU A 14 -4.57 14.66 11.70
N ASN A 15 -5.10 15.08 10.54
CA ASN A 15 -6.48 14.84 10.12
C ASN A 15 -6.68 13.45 9.47
N ALA A 16 -5.68 12.56 9.52
CA ALA A 16 -5.77 11.27 8.85
C ALA A 16 -6.87 10.38 9.45
N THR A 17 -7.80 9.94 8.59
CA THR A 17 -8.83 8.94 8.93
C THR A 17 -8.56 7.58 8.29
N LYS A 18 -7.67 7.55 7.29
CA LYS A 18 -7.25 6.35 6.57
C LYS A 18 -5.74 6.26 6.54
N LEU A 19 -5.23 5.03 6.48
CA LEU A 19 -3.80 4.76 6.33
C LEU A 19 -3.60 3.79 5.16
N ILE A 20 -2.90 4.25 4.12
CA ILE A 20 -2.38 3.37 3.08
C ILE A 20 -1.24 2.57 3.68
N VAL A 21 -1.29 1.25 3.53
CA VAL A 21 -0.27 0.32 4.05
C VAL A 21 0.25 -0.56 2.91
N GLY A 22 1.52 -0.36 2.57
CA GLY A 22 2.25 -1.20 1.63
C GLY A 22 3.21 -2.16 2.29
N THR A 23 4.11 -2.73 1.49
CA THR A 23 5.05 -3.75 1.95
C THR A 23 6.40 -3.14 2.30
N LEU A 24 7.20 -2.81 1.28
CA LEU A 24 8.54 -2.25 1.37
C LEU A 24 8.93 -1.71 -0.02
N PRO A 25 9.59 -0.55 -0.15
CA PRO A 25 9.99 -0.03 -1.45
C PRO A 25 11.14 -0.86 -2.06
N PRO A 26 11.47 -0.67 -3.35
CA PRO A 26 12.61 -1.37 -3.96
C PRO A 26 13.95 -1.04 -3.28
N PRO A 27 14.93 -1.98 -3.21
CA PRO A 27 16.22 -1.76 -2.54
C PRO A 27 17.01 -0.51 -2.90
N ARG A 28 16.84 -0.01 -4.13
CA ARG A 28 17.49 1.22 -4.60
C ARG A 28 17.06 2.48 -3.83
N PHE A 29 15.90 2.43 -3.18
CA PHE A 29 15.44 3.50 -2.30
C PHE A 29 16.24 3.54 -0.99
N THR A 30 16.62 2.38 -0.46
CA THR A 30 17.54 2.29 0.70
C THR A 30 18.91 2.88 0.39
N THR A 31 19.44 2.63 -0.80
CA THR A 31 20.78 3.10 -1.19
C THR A 31 20.79 4.51 -1.79
N GLY A 32 19.63 5.09 -2.07
CA GLY A 32 19.50 6.37 -2.79
C GLY A 32 19.85 6.30 -4.28
N ALA A 33 20.05 5.09 -4.84
CA ALA A 33 20.33 4.86 -6.27
C ALA A 33 19.04 4.96 -7.11
N LEU A 34 18.33 6.06 -6.97
CA LEU A 34 17.04 6.32 -7.59
C LEU A 34 17.17 6.43 -9.12
N LYS A 35 16.17 5.91 -9.84
CA LYS A 35 16.03 6.17 -11.28
C LYS A 35 15.53 7.62 -11.49
N PRO A 36 15.72 8.21 -12.68
CA PRO A 36 15.29 9.60 -12.95
C PRO A 36 13.82 9.91 -12.61
N ASP A 37 12.94 8.92 -12.84
CA ASP A 37 11.50 9.04 -12.62
C ASP A 37 11.03 8.40 -11.29
N ASP A 38 11.97 8.04 -10.41
CA ASP A 38 11.64 7.66 -9.04
C ASP A 38 11.51 8.95 -8.20
N VAL A 39 10.35 9.20 -7.63
CA VAL A 39 10.17 10.29 -6.67
C VAL A 39 10.66 9.82 -5.30
N ASN A 40 11.52 10.59 -4.64
CA ASN A 40 12.07 10.25 -3.33
C ASN A 40 11.02 10.39 -2.19
N PHE A 41 9.96 9.59 -2.25
CA PHE A 41 8.83 9.55 -1.30
C PHE A 41 8.19 8.16 -1.28
N CYS A 42 7.32 7.89 -0.30
CA CYS A 42 6.55 6.64 -0.20
C CYS A 42 5.87 6.29 -1.53
N TYR A 43 6.00 5.03 -1.96
CA TYR A 43 5.53 4.53 -3.27
C TYR A 43 6.08 5.28 -4.50
N GLY A 44 7.14 6.06 -4.35
CA GLY A 44 7.65 6.90 -5.43
C GLY A 44 8.39 6.16 -6.54
N SER A 45 8.48 4.83 -6.47
CA SER A 45 9.03 3.99 -7.54
C SER A 45 8.27 4.19 -8.85
N ARG A 46 8.98 4.48 -9.94
CA ARG A 46 8.41 4.51 -11.30
C ARG A 46 7.82 3.18 -11.76
N ASP A 47 8.24 2.09 -11.12
CA ASP A 47 7.75 0.74 -11.41
C ASP A 47 6.42 0.44 -10.66
N GLY A 48 6.02 1.31 -9.73
CA GLY A 48 4.78 1.22 -8.97
C GLY A 48 3.61 1.96 -9.64
N LEU A 49 2.40 1.52 -9.36
CA LEU A 49 1.18 2.04 -9.99
C LEU A 49 0.29 2.84 -9.01
N LEU A 50 0.72 3.07 -7.76
CA LEU A 50 -0.14 3.74 -6.77
C LEU A 50 -0.40 5.18 -7.21
N TRP A 51 0.68 5.96 -7.38
CA TRP A 51 0.57 7.34 -7.82
C TRP A 51 -0.09 7.48 -9.20
N PRO A 52 0.27 6.69 -10.24
CA PRO A 52 -0.45 6.73 -11.52
C PRO A 52 -1.95 6.47 -11.42
N VAL A 53 -2.38 5.52 -10.57
CA VAL A 53 -3.81 5.23 -10.35
C VAL A 53 -4.50 6.39 -9.65
N LEU A 54 -3.89 6.95 -8.60
CA LEU A 54 -4.48 8.07 -7.85
C LEU A 54 -4.48 9.37 -8.66
N ASP A 55 -3.45 9.60 -9.45
CA ASP A 55 -3.32 10.74 -10.36
C ASP A 55 -4.46 10.77 -11.38
N LYS A 56 -4.74 9.63 -12.03
CA LYS A 56 -5.86 9.50 -12.96
C LYS A 56 -7.23 9.46 -12.27
N LEU A 57 -7.32 8.95 -11.05
CA LEU A 57 -8.57 8.89 -10.29
C LEU A 57 -9.02 10.28 -9.78
N PHE A 58 -8.07 11.17 -9.49
CA PHE A 58 -8.32 12.48 -8.87
C PHE A 58 -7.88 13.67 -9.73
N ASP A 59 -7.50 13.43 -10.98
CA ASP A 59 -7.03 14.44 -11.93
C ASP A 59 -5.94 15.35 -11.32
N LEU A 60 -4.92 14.74 -10.69
CA LEU A 60 -3.93 15.47 -9.89
C LEU A 60 -2.86 16.17 -10.72
N ASN A 61 -2.62 15.71 -11.95
CA ASN A 61 -1.55 16.17 -12.83
C ASN A 61 -0.18 16.11 -12.12
N LEU A 62 0.16 14.93 -11.59
CA LEU A 62 1.39 14.73 -10.84
C LEU A 62 2.65 14.80 -11.72
N LYS A 63 3.70 15.41 -11.16
CA LYS A 63 5.06 15.29 -11.65
C LYS A 63 5.71 14.00 -11.12
N TYR A 64 6.49 13.35 -11.96
CA TYR A 64 7.21 12.10 -11.65
C TYR A 64 8.72 12.25 -11.66
N GLU A 65 9.23 13.40 -12.11
CA GLU A 65 10.63 13.78 -11.93
C GLU A 65 10.95 13.85 -10.44
N ASN A 66 12.14 13.36 -10.05
CA ASN A 66 12.59 13.39 -8.66
C ASN A 66 12.88 14.82 -8.17
N THR A 67 11.84 15.56 -7.84
CA THR A 67 11.87 16.98 -7.44
C THR A 67 11.12 17.19 -6.14
N GLU A 68 11.46 18.26 -5.43
CA GLU A 68 10.72 18.68 -4.23
C GLU A 68 9.24 18.94 -4.55
N GLU A 69 8.94 19.49 -5.72
CA GLU A 69 7.57 19.73 -6.19
C GLU A 69 6.77 18.43 -6.30
N ALA A 70 7.34 17.38 -6.90
CA ALA A 70 6.70 16.07 -7.02
C ALA A 70 6.40 15.45 -5.64
N ILE A 71 7.30 15.62 -4.67
CA ILE A 71 7.09 15.18 -3.28
C ILE A 71 5.95 16.00 -2.63
N LEU A 72 5.97 17.32 -2.82
CA LEU A 72 4.99 18.22 -2.22
C LEU A 72 3.58 18.01 -2.78
N GLN A 73 3.43 17.71 -4.08
CA GLN A 73 2.13 17.34 -4.67
C GLN A 73 1.51 16.13 -3.96
N ARG A 74 2.33 15.11 -3.68
CA ARG A 74 1.90 13.88 -3.00
C ARG A 74 1.50 14.14 -1.56
N LYS A 75 2.32 14.89 -0.81
CA LYS A 75 1.99 15.30 0.58
C LYS A 75 0.70 16.12 0.64
N ARG A 76 0.56 17.14 -0.20
CA ARG A 76 -0.65 17.99 -0.27
C ARG A 76 -1.91 17.18 -0.58
N PHE A 77 -1.82 16.22 -1.50
CA PHE A 77 -2.93 15.32 -1.80
C PHE A 77 -3.34 14.50 -0.56
N LEU A 78 -2.36 13.87 0.10
CA LEU A 78 -2.58 13.05 1.29
C LEU A 78 -3.17 13.85 2.45
N GLU A 79 -2.65 15.04 2.72
CA GLU A 79 -3.17 15.98 3.73
C GLU A 79 -4.60 16.41 3.41
N LYS A 80 -4.86 16.84 2.17
CA LYS A 80 -6.19 17.27 1.71
C LYS A 80 -7.24 16.17 1.85
N ARG A 81 -6.85 14.90 1.64
CA ARG A 81 -7.76 13.75 1.75
C ARG A 81 -7.81 13.13 3.15
N GLY A 82 -6.97 13.57 4.08
CA GLY A 82 -6.84 12.97 5.41
C GLY A 82 -6.40 11.52 5.32
N ILE A 83 -5.33 11.26 4.56
CA ILE A 83 -4.79 9.92 4.31
C ILE A 83 -3.32 9.89 4.75
N GLY A 84 -2.99 9.01 5.70
CA GLY A 84 -1.61 8.64 5.98
C GLY A 84 -1.10 7.60 4.99
N ILE A 85 0.21 7.47 4.87
CA ILE A 85 0.88 6.44 4.05
C ILE A 85 2.08 5.87 4.80
N CYS A 86 2.15 4.55 4.88
CA CYS A 86 3.28 3.81 5.42
C CYS A 86 3.43 2.45 4.74
N ASP A 87 4.56 1.80 4.95
CA ASP A 87 4.76 0.39 4.62
C ASP A 87 4.84 -0.42 5.92
N VAL A 88 4.53 -1.72 5.86
CA VAL A 88 4.47 -2.59 7.05
C VAL A 88 5.83 -3.16 7.44
N VAL A 89 6.77 -3.26 6.50
CA VAL A 89 8.12 -3.77 6.76
C VAL A 89 9.06 -2.60 7.04
N GLU A 90 9.72 -2.63 8.19
CA GLU A 90 10.76 -1.68 8.55
C GLU A 90 12.09 -2.06 7.90
N SER A 91 12.46 -3.34 7.99
CA SER A 91 13.68 -3.83 7.39
C SER A 91 13.58 -5.32 7.01
N SER A 92 14.45 -5.76 6.10
CA SER A 92 14.63 -7.16 5.75
C SER A 92 16.07 -7.45 5.35
N ARG A 93 16.42 -8.73 5.25
CA ARG A 93 17.66 -9.22 4.66
C ARG A 93 17.38 -9.86 3.29
N ARG A 94 18.28 -9.65 2.34
CA ARG A 94 18.18 -10.21 0.98
C ARG A 94 19.50 -10.83 0.54
N ASP A 95 19.45 -12.02 -0.06
CA ASP A 95 20.59 -12.60 -0.78
C ASP A 95 20.75 -11.95 -2.15
N LYS A 96 19.63 -11.79 -2.87
CA LYS A 96 19.56 -11.12 -4.16
C LYS A 96 18.92 -9.74 -4.02
N ILE A 97 19.59 -8.72 -4.52
CA ILE A 97 19.14 -7.32 -4.47
C ILE A 97 18.11 -7.08 -5.59
N ASP A 98 16.87 -7.46 -5.35
CA ASP A 98 15.73 -7.17 -6.23
C ASP A 98 14.50 -6.72 -5.42
N ALA A 99 13.47 -6.26 -6.13
CA ALA A 99 12.23 -5.77 -5.54
C ALA A 99 11.18 -6.87 -5.29
N SER A 100 11.53 -8.15 -5.42
CA SER A 100 10.58 -9.24 -5.22
C SER A 100 10.28 -9.43 -3.73
N ASP A 101 9.01 -9.50 -3.36
CA ASP A 101 8.64 -9.77 -1.98
C ASP A 101 9.11 -11.16 -1.50
N LEU A 102 9.20 -12.14 -2.42
CA LEU A 102 9.63 -13.50 -2.09
C LEU A 102 11.10 -13.59 -1.66
N GLY A 103 11.93 -12.62 -2.03
CA GLY A 103 13.35 -12.58 -1.68
C GLY A 103 13.63 -12.04 -0.26
N MET A 104 12.61 -11.56 0.45
CA MET A 104 12.77 -11.03 1.81
C MET A 104 12.95 -12.14 2.83
N GLN A 105 13.99 -12.01 3.65
CA GLN A 105 14.29 -12.84 4.81
C GLN A 105 14.43 -11.96 6.05
N LEU A 106 14.34 -12.56 7.25
CA LEU A 106 14.52 -11.86 8.54
C LEU A 106 13.76 -10.52 8.58
N VAL A 107 12.46 -10.59 8.26
CA VAL A 107 11.60 -9.40 8.10
C VAL A 107 11.25 -8.82 9.46
N GLU A 108 11.63 -7.57 9.68
CA GLU A 108 11.27 -6.74 10.83
C GLU A 108 10.07 -5.86 10.46
N LEU A 109 8.99 -5.92 11.25
CA LEU A 109 7.76 -5.17 10.98
C LEU A 109 7.72 -3.86 11.76
N ARG A 110 7.05 -2.86 11.18
CA ARG A 110 6.65 -1.66 11.91
C ARG A 110 5.52 -1.98 12.87
N ASP A 111 5.49 -1.29 14.00
CA ASP A 111 4.37 -1.37 14.94
C ASP A 111 3.15 -0.59 14.44
N ILE A 112 2.37 -1.21 13.54
CA ILE A 112 1.15 -0.62 13.01
C ILE A 112 0.11 -0.38 14.12
N ILE A 113 0.09 -1.22 15.17
CA ILE A 113 -0.84 -1.03 16.29
C ILE A 113 -0.45 0.21 17.10
N GLY A 114 0.84 0.39 17.41
CA GLY A 114 1.36 1.62 18.00
C GLY A 114 1.02 2.87 17.17
N ILE A 115 1.20 2.80 15.85
CA ILE A 115 0.80 3.89 14.93
C ILE A 115 -0.69 4.21 15.07
N LEU A 116 -1.56 3.21 15.11
CA LEU A 116 -3.01 3.41 15.25
C LEU A 116 -3.41 3.97 16.63
N ARG A 117 -2.67 3.63 17.69
CA ARG A 117 -2.86 4.17 19.04
C ARG A 117 -2.51 5.64 19.14
N ILE A 118 -1.46 6.07 18.45
CA ILE A 118 -1.06 7.48 18.37
C ILE A 118 -2.04 8.27 17.51
N ASN A 119 -2.54 7.68 16.42
CA ASN A 119 -3.40 8.34 15.45
C ASN A 119 -4.87 7.91 15.61
N LEU A 120 -5.54 8.49 16.62
CA LEU A 120 -6.89 8.07 17.06
C LEU A 120 -7.99 8.24 16.01
N ASN A 121 -7.79 9.13 15.04
CA ASN A 121 -8.76 9.39 13.97
C ASN A 121 -8.77 8.31 12.88
N ILE A 122 -7.70 7.50 12.78
CA ILE A 122 -7.59 6.46 11.76
C ILE A 122 -8.56 5.32 12.08
N ASN A 123 -9.51 5.08 11.19
CA ASN A 123 -10.52 4.04 11.32
C ASN A 123 -10.51 3.05 10.15
N THR A 124 -9.64 3.27 9.15
CA THR A 124 -9.52 2.40 7.98
C THR A 124 -8.07 2.21 7.56
N LEU A 125 -7.63 0.95 7.43
CA LEU A 125 -6.39 0.58 6.77
C LEU A 125 -6.68 0.18 5.32
N LEU A 126 -5.94 0.77 4.38
CA LEU A 126 -5.98 0.45 2.95
C LEU A 126 -4.73 -0.35 2.59
N PHE A 127 -4.82 -1.68 2.65
CA PHE A 127 -3.72 -2.54 2.23
C PHE A 127 -3.61 -2.53 0.71
N THR A 128 -2.47 -2.12 0.17
CA THR A 128 -2.23 -2.13 -1.28
C THR A 128 -1.73 -3.49 -1.77
N GLY A 129 -2.41 -4.55 -1.34
CA GLY A 129 -2.08 -5.94 -1.55
C GLY A 129 -2.76 -6.83 -0.52
N GLY A 130 -3.25 -8.00 -0.93
CA GLY A 130 -3.97 -8.91 -0.05
C GLY A 130 -3.06 -9.82 0.78
N ASN A 131 -3.68 -10.84 1.38
CA ASN A 131 -3.03 -11.88 2.18
C ASN A 131 -2.16 -12.89 1.37
N SER A 132 -1.64 -12.50 0.21
CA SER A 132 -0.60 -13.28 -0.46
C SER A 132 0.67 -13.25 0.39
N LYS A 133 1.51 -14.29 0.31
CA LYS A 133 2.77 -14.35 1.04
C LYS A 133 3.57 -13.06 0.85
N ASN A 134 3.99 -12.46 1.97
CA ASN A 134 4.73 -11.20 2.03
C ASN A 134 3.99 -9.95 1.50
N GLY A 135 2.67 -10.02 1.33
CA GLY A 135 1.83 -8.84 1.11
C GLY A 135 1.54 -8.06 2.40
N PRO A 136 0.99 -6.84 2.31
CA PRO A 136 0.78 -6.00 3.47
C PRO A 136 -0.27 -6.56 4.44
N GLU A 137 -1.37 -7.13 3.95
CA GLU A 137 -2.35 -7.82 4.83
C GLU A 137 -1.73 -9.06 5.50
N TYR A 138 -0.88 -9.81 4.78
CA TYR A 138 -0.19 -10.98 5.33
C TYR A 138 0.73 -10.60 6.50
N PHE A 139 1.55 -9.57 6.31
CA PHE A 139 2.43 -9.09 7.37
C PHE A 139 1.67 -8.44 8.51
N PHE A 140 0.58 -7.71 8.24
CA PHE A 140 -0.27 -7.20 9.30
C PHE A 140 -0.88 -8.33 10.15
N ARG A 141 -1.37 -9.41 9.52
CA ARG A 141 -1.85 -10.59 10.25
C ARG A 141 -0.76 -11.28 11.05
N ARG A 142 0.50 -11.26 10.58
CA ARG A 142 1.65 -11.76 11.34
C ARG A 142 1.92 -10.86 12.54
N HIS A 143 1.96 -9.54 12.33
CA HIS A 143 2.10 -8.54 13.38
C HIS A 143 1.09 -8.77 14.50
N LEU A 144 -0.21 -8.93 14.17
CA LEU A 144 -1.25 -9.19 15.16
C LEU A 144 -1.04 -10.47 15.98
N LYS A 145 -0.40 -11.51 15.41
CA LYS A 145 -0.10 -12.77 16.13
C LYS A 145 1.11 -12.66 17.04
N ASP A 146 2.03 -11.77 16.70
CA ASP A 146 3.26 -11.54 17.48
C ASP A 146 2.99 -10.61 18.68
N LEU A 147 1.81 -9.98 18.75
CA LEU A 147 1.36 -9.21 19.91
C LEU A 147 0.85 -10.12 21.03
N GLU A 148 0.98 -9.64 22.27
CA GLU A 148 0.38 -10.30 23.45
C GLU A 148 -1.15 -10.13 23.50
N GLU A 149 -1.70 -9.16 22.77
CA GLU A 149 -3.13 -8.82 22.73
C GLU A 149 -3.89 -9.65 21.68
N ASP A 150 -5.06 -10.19 22.06
CA ASP A 150 -5.92 -10.99 21.17
C ASP A 150 -6.77 -10.11 20.23
N ILE A 151 -6.14 -9.55 19.19
CA ILE A 151 -6.82 -8.76 18.16
C ILE A 151 -7.30 -9.68 17.03
N LYS A 152 -8.62 -9.86 16.91
CA LYS A 152 -9.25 -10.72 15.90
C LYS A 152 -9.79 -9.94 14.71
N LEU A 153 -9.40 -10.34 13.51
CA LEU A 153 -9.97 -9.84 12.25
C LEU A 153 -11.25 -10.61 11.90
N LYS A 154 -12.39 -9.94 11.96
CA LYS A 154 -13.69 -10.41 11.45
C LYS A 154 -13.78 -10.14 9.95
N VAL A 155 -14.16 -11.16 9.18
CA VAL A 155 -14.45 -11.00 7.75
C VAL A 155 -15.79 -10.28 7.58
N ILE A 156 -15.81 -9.20 6.80
CA ILE A 156 -17.02 -8.46 6.41
C ILE A 156 -17.37 -8.75 4.95
N SER A 157 -16.37 -8.75 4.07
CA SER A 157 -16.49 -9.17 2.68
C SER A 157 -15.27 -9.97 2.25
N ASN A 158 -15.50 -11.11 1.61
CA ASN A 158 -14.43 -11.95 1.07
C ASN A 158 -14.22 -11.74 -0.44
N GLU A 159 -15.04 -10.90 -1.08
CA GLU A 159 -14.84 -10.46 -2.46
C GLU A 159 -13.74 -9.39 -2.51
N VAL A 160 -13.01 -9.27 -3.62
CA VAL A 160 -11.93 -8.30 -3.75
C VAL A 160 -12.51 -6.94 -4.18
N PRO A 161 -12.26 -5.83 -3.44
CA PRO A 161 -11.40 -5.70 -2.24
C PRO A 161 -11.97 -6.34 -1.00
N ARG A 162 -11.16 -7.19 -0.34
CA ARG A 162 -11.61 -7.88 0.87
C ARG A 162 -11.71 -6.89 2.00
N VAL A 163 -12.78 -6.99 2.77
CA VAL A 163 -13.02 -6.12 3.92
C VAL A 163 -12.99 -6.96 5.18
N HIS A 164 -12.14 -6.57 6.12
CA HIS A 164 -12.19 -7.08 7.48
C HIS A 164 -12.39 -5.95 8.48
N GLN A 165 -12.62 -6.33 9.72
CA GLN A 165 -12.82 -5.40 10.81
C GLN A 165 -12.23 -5.98 12.09
N PHE A 166 -11.64 -5.13 12.92
CA PHE A 166 -11.18 -5.48 14.26
C PHE A 166 -11.46 -4.34 15.24
N VAL A 167 -11.41 -4.66 16.53
CA VAL A 167 -11.51 -3.67 17.61
C VAL A 167 -10.13 -3.45 18.19
N LEU A 168 -9.73 -2.19 18.33
CA LEU A 168 -8.50 -1.77 18.99
C LEU A 168 -8.86 -0.69 20.02
N ASP A 169 -8.64 -0.97 21.30
CA ASP A 169 -8.89 -0.02 22.39
C ASP A 169 -10.31 0.61 22.34
N GLY A 170 -11.33 -0.22 22.06
CA GLY A 170 -12.72 0.21 21.93
C GLY A 170 -13.09 0.87 20.60
N ARG A 171 -12.12 1.11 19.70
CA ARG A 171 -12.35 1.66 18.35
C ARG A 171 -12.53 0.56 17.33
N LEU A 172 -13.53 0.73 16.47
CA LEU A 172 -13.75 -0.16 15.34
C LEU A 172 -12.89 0.28 14.15
N ILE A 173 -12.01 -0.61 13.68
CA ILE A 173 -11.10 -0.33 12.57
C ILE A 173 -11.40 -1.30 11.42
N ASN A 174 -11.63 -0.73 10.24
CA ASN A 174 -11.81 -1.49 9.01
C ASN A 174 -10.46 -1.73 8.33
N THR A 175 -10.32 -2.84 7.64
CA THR A 175 -9.24 -3.06 6.69
C THR A 175 -9.82 -3.37 5.32
N VAL A 176 -9.19 -2.81 4.28
CA VAL A 176 -9.57 -3.01 2.89
C VAL A 176 -8.34 -3.49 2.13
N SER A 177 -8.38 -4.72 1.66
CA SER A 177 -7.32 -5.33 0.88
C SER A 177 -7.56 -5.12 -0.61
N LEU A 178 -6.93 -4.08 -1.13
CA LEU A 178 -6.99 -3.68 -2.53
C LEU A 178 -6.10 -4.57 -3.40
N THR A 179 -6.41 -4.63 -4.69
CA THR A 179 -5.51 -5.19 -5.70
C THR A 179 -4.22 -4.38 -5.74
N ALA A 180 -3.08 -5.05 -5.64
CA ALA A 180 -1.80 -4.38 -5.51
C ALA A 180 -1.50 -3.44 -6.71
N PRO A 181 -0.96 -2.23 -6.45
CA PRO A 181 -0.54 -1.27 -7.46
C PRO A 181 0.86 -1.65 -7.99
N SER A 182 0.99 -2.88 -8.48
CA SER A 182 2.24 -3.42 -9.04
C SER A 182 1.94 -4.18 -10.33
N GLY A 183 2.85 -4.12 -11.30
CA GLY A 183 2.76 -4.87 -12.55
C GLY A 183 2.64 -6.38 -12.34
N SER A 184 3.19 -6.92 -11.24
CA SER A 184 3.08 -8.35 -10.90
C SER A 184 1.63 -8.82 -10.69
N ALA A 185 0.73 -7.91 -10.27
CA ALA A 185 -0.68 -8.22 -10.05
C ALA A 185 -1.49 -8.24 -11.36
N ASN A 186 -0.94 -7.81 -12.51
CA ASN A 186 -1.67 -7.74 -13.77
C ASN A 186 -2.18 -9.11 -14.24
N ARG A 187 -1.41 -10.18 -14.02
CA ARG A 187 -1.84 -11.55 -14.34
C ARG A 187 -3.05 -11.96 -13.50
N ALA A 188 -3.04 -11.67 -12.20
CA ALA A 188 -4.15 -11.95 -11.31
C ALA A 188 -5.40 -11.16 -11.71
N ILE A 189 -5.26 -9.86 -12.04
CA ILE A 189 -6.36 -9.05 -12.58
C ILE A 189 -6.94 -9.69 -13.85
N GLY A 190 -6.07 -10.08 -14.80
CA GLY A 190 -6.49 -10.71 -16.05
C GLY A 190 -7.29 -12.01 -15.88
N SER A 191 -7.10 -12.71 -14.76
CA SER A 191 -7.86 -13.91 -14.43
C SER A 191 -9.24 -13.65 -13.80
N MET A 192 -9.51 -12.44 -13.29
CA MET A 192 -10.77 -12.12 -12.60
C MET A 192 -11.94 -12.04 -13.58
N ASP A 193 -13.07 -12.66 -13.22
CA ASP A 193 -14.27 -12.69 -14.06
C ASP A 193 -14.86 -11.30 -14.30
N LEU A 194 -14.86 -10.45 -13.26
CA LEU A 194 -15.28 -9.06 -13.38
C LEU A 194 -14.43 -8.31 -14.44
N TYR A 195 -13.10 -8.43 -14.37
CA TYR A 195 -12.20 -7.81 -15.35
C TYR A 195 -12.47 -8.31 -16.77
N LYS A 196 -12.59 -9.63 -16.97
CA LYS A 196 -12.87 -10.23 -18.28
C LYS A 196 -14.20 -9.73 -18.84
N SER A 197 -15.25 -9.71 -18.03
CA SER A 197 -16.59 -9.29 -18.45
C SER A 197 -16.63 -7.83 -18.92
N ILE A 198 -15.89 -6.94 -18.26
CA ILE A 198 -15.77 -5.53 -18.66
C ILE A 198 -14.91 -5.42 -19.91
N LYS A 199 -13.75 -6.09 -19.96
CA LYS A 199 -12.84 -6.09 -21.11
C LYS A 199 -13.51 -6.57 -22.40
N THR A 200 -14.40 -7.55 -22.32
CA THR A 200 -15.18 -8.02 -23.48
C THR A 200 -16.12 -6.94 -24.03
N LYS A 201 -16.71 -6.12 -23.16
CA LYS A 201 -17.62 -5.02 -23.54
C LYS A 201 -16.87 -3.74 -23.94
N ASN A 202 -15.70 -3.53 -23.37
CA ASN A 202 -14.83 -2.38 -23.63
C ASN A 202 -13.38 -2.86 -23.83
N PRO A 203 -12.97 -3.11 -25.09
CA PRO A 203 -11.62 -3.58 -25.42
C PRO A 203 -10.49 -2.66 -24.97
N GLU A 204 -10.74 -1.37 -24.71
CA GLU A 204 -9.71 -0.42 -24.23
C GLU A 204 -9.50 -0.48 -22.72
N PHE A 205 -10.46 -1.04 -21.97
CA PHE A 205 -10.36 -1.18 -20.50
C PHE A 205 -9.13 -1.97 -20.11
N ASN A 206 -8.28 -1.47 -19.22
CA ASN A 206 -7.02 -2.14 -18.86
C ASN A 206 -6.86 -2.32 -17.34
N THR A 207 -5.71 -2.85 -16.92
CA THR A 207 -5.46 -3.15 -15.51
C THR A 207 -5.29 -1.89 -14.64
N ILE A 208 -4.99 -0.73 -15.23
CA ILE A 208 -5.01 0.56 -14.53
C ILE A 208 -6.47 0.96 -14.30
N ASP A 209 -7.32 0.90 -15.32
CA ASP A 209 -8.74 1.22 -15.20
C ASP A 209 -9.45 0.33 -14.18
N PHE A 210 -9.08 -0.96 -14.11
CA PHE A 210 -9.59 -1.87 -13.09
C PHE A 210 -9.20 -1.47 -11.67
N ARG A 211 -7.96 -1.00 -11.46
CA ARG A 211 -7.54 -0.47 -10.16
C ARG A 211 -8.27 0.83 -9.83
N ILE A 212 -8.47 1.71 -10.80
CA ILE A 212 -9.26 2.95 -10.61
C ILE A 212 -10.69 2.62 -10.19
N LEU A 213 -11.36 1.71 -10.91
CA LEU A 213 -12.70 1.23 -10.60
C LEU A 213 -12.79 0.74 -9.15
N GLN A 214 -11.78 -0.03 -8.74
CA GLN A 214 -11.71 -0.59 -7.40
C GLN A 214 -11.39 0.47 -6.32
N TYR A 215 -10.41 1.34 -6.56
CA TYR A 215 -9.89 2.31 -5.59
C TYR A 215 -10.90 3.44 -5.35
N LYS A 216 -11.70 3.79 -6.35
CA LYS A 216 -12.72 4.85 -6.27
C LYS A 216 -13.65 4.74 -5.06
N GLY A 217 -13.96 3.52 -4.61
CA GLY A 217 -14.84 3.29 -3.45
C GLY A 217 -14.20 3.55 -2.08
N TYR A 218 -12.88 3.73 -2.01
CA TYR A 218 -12.13 3.68 -0.74
C TYR A 218 -11.23 4.89 -0.48
N PHE A 219 -10.82 5.61 -1.53
CA PHE A 219 -9.97 6.79 -1.43
C PHE A 219 -10.78 8.08 -1.32
#